data_AF-A0A2D5WBH4-F1
#
_entry.id   AF-A0A2D5WBH4-F1
#
_cell.length_a   1.000
_cell.length_b   1.000
_cell.length_c   1.000
_cell.angle_alpha   90.00
_cell.angle_beta   90.00
_cell.angle_gamma   90.00
#
_symmetry.space_group_name_H-M   'P 1'
#
loop_
_entity.id
_entity.type
_entity.pdbx_description
1 polymer ?
#
loop_
_entity_poly.entity_id
_entity_poly.type
_entity_poly.pdbx_seq_one_letter_code
_entity_poly.pdbx_strand_id
1 'polypeptide(L)' 'MDQTLPQRLQRSVQGSFHKTALLQKRVRELIRGAAPLVETREENPIKIAFLEMERGLIELAPDEDAGSPPSL' A
#
# COMPACT_ATOMS: atom_id res chain seq x y z
N MET A 1 16.31 9.36 18.11
CA MET A 1 14.97 9.95 17.92
C MET A 1 14.16 8.95 17.13
N ASP A 2 13.03 8.49 17.66
CA ASP A 2 12.11 7.67 16.86
C ASP A 2 11.57 8.51 15.69
N GLN A 3 11.64 7.94 14.50
CA GLN A 3 11.12 8.59 13.30
C GLN A 3 9.61 8.54 13.32
N THR A 4 8.96 9.66 12.97
CA THR A 4 7.51 9.70 12.83
C THR A 4 7.08 8.79 11.67
N LEU A 5 5.83 8.32 11.70
CA LEU A 5 5.28 7.52 10.60
C LEU A 5 5.46 8.21 9.22
N PRO A 6 5.14 9.50 9.04
CA PRO A 6 5.40 10.20 7.78
C PRO A 6 6.87 10.14 7.32
N GLN A 7 7.83 10.30 8.24
CA GLN A 7 9.26 10.24 7.90
C GLN A 7 9.69 8.84 7.45
N ARG A 8 9.18 7.79 8.11
CA ARG A 8 9.43 6.41 7.71
C ARG A 8 8.84 6.09 6.33
N LEU A 9 7.62 6.54 6.07
CA LEU A 9 6.96 6.38 4.77
C LEU A 9 7.77 7.05 3.66
N GLN A 10 8.16 8.33 3.86
CA GLN A 10 8.97 9.09 2.90
C GLN A 10 10.27 8.36 2.56
N ARG A 11 10.96 7.80 3.56
CA ARG A 11 12.21 7.05 3.35
C ARG A 11 12.00 5.74 2.60
N SER A 12 10.88 5.05 2.81
CA SER A 12 10.65 3.76 2.16
C SER A 12 10.25 3.89 0.70
N VAL A 13 9.41 4.90 0.37
CA VAL A 13 9.04 5.18 -1.02
C VAL A 13 10.19 5.81 -1.80
N GLN A 14 11.12 6.53 -1.15
CA GLN A 14 12.29 7.17 -1.80
C GLN A 14 11.91 8.04 -3.01
N GLY A 15 10.75 8.71 -2.95
CA GLY A 15 10.21 9.48 -4.08
C GLY A 15 9.68 8.64 -5.25
N SER A 16 9.65 7.30 -5.12
CA SER A 16 9.07 6.43 -6.13
C SER A 16 7.55 6.58 -6.19
N PHE A 17 7.07 7.04 -7.34
CA PHE A 17 5.65 7.08 -7.65
C PHE A 17 5.03 5.68 -7.55
N HIS A 18 5.71 4.66 -8.09
CA HIS A 18 5.26 3.27 -8.05
C HIS A 18 5.01 2.77 -6.62
N LYS A 19 5.98 2.95 -5.70
CA LYS A 19 5.81 2.55 -4.30
C LYS A 19 4.72 3.36 -3.58
N THR A 20 4.62 4.65 -3.91
CA THR A 20 3.58 5.51 -3.34
C THR A 20 2.19 5.05 -3.77
N ALA A 21 2.01 4.75 -5.06
CA ALA A 21 0.77 4.24 -5.62
C ALA A 21 0.41 2.85 -5.04
N LEU A 22 1.39 1.95 -4.89
CA LEU A 22 1.23 0.66 -4.23
C LEU A 22 0.68 0.82 -2.81
N LEU A 23 1.36 1.62 -2.00
CA LEU A 23 0.95 1.90 -0.61
C LEU A 23 -0.47 2.48 -0.56
N GLN A 24 -0.76 3.46 -1.42
CA GLN A 24 -2.09 4.09 -1.49
C GLN A 24 -3.18 3.11 -1.93
N LYS A 25 -2.94 2.26 -2.94
CA LYS A 25 -3.90 1.22 -3.36
C LYS A 25 -4.19 0.28 -2.20
N ARG A 26 -3.15 -0.22 -1.54
CA ARG A 26 -3.30 -1.17 -0.43
C ARG A 26 -4.01 -0.58 0.78
N VAL A 27 -3.71 0.66 1.16
CA VAL A 27 -4.43 1.35 2.24
C VAL A 27 -5.93 1.42 1.95
N ARG A 28 -6.34 1.70 0.70
CA ARG A 28 -7.77 1.71 0.33
C ARG A 28 -8.43 0.34 0.45
N GLU A 29 -7.73 -0.74 0.11
CA GLU A 29 -8.25 -2.10 0.29
C GLU A 29 -8.49 -2.42 1.77
N LEU A 30 -7.53 -2.08 2.64
CA LEU A 30 -7.67 -2.27 4.08
C LEU A 30 -8.84 -1.45 4.66
N ILE A 31 -9.01 -0.20 4.21
CA ILE A 31 -10.17 0.63 4.59
C ILE A 31 -11.49 0.00 4.13
N ARG A 32 -11.50 -0.71 3.01
CA ARG A 32 -12.66 -1.45 2.49
C ARG A 32 -12.89 -2.80 3.20
N GLY A 33 -12.08 -3.15 4.19
CA GLY A 33 -12.21 -4.37 4.98
C GLY A 33 -11.38 -5.55 4.49
N ALA A 34 -10.40 -5.33 3.60
CA ALA A 34 -9.45 -6.39 3.25
C ALA A 34 -8.65 -6.82 4.49
N ALA A 35 -8.41 -8.12 4.62
CA ALA A 35 -7.62 -8.65 5.71
C ALA A 35 -6.13 -8.24 5.56
N PRO A 36 -5.43 -7.96 6.67
CA PRO A 36 -3.98 -7.85 6.68
C PRO A 36 -3.31 -9.15 6.20
N LEU A 37 -2.25 -9.02 5.40
CA LEU A 37 -1.38 -10.11 4.94
C LEU A 37 -0.26 -10.42 5.93
N VAL A 38 -0.13 -9.59 6.96
CA VAL A 38 0.86 -9.73 8.03
C VAL A 38 0.15 -9.90 9.37
N GLU A 39 0.63 -10.83 10.18
CA GLU A 39 0.19 -10.96 11.56
C GLU A 39 0.71 -9.74 12.36
N THR A 40 -0.21 -8.91 12.85
CA THR A 40 0.10 -7.69 13.59
C THR A 40 -1.03 -7.31 14.54
N ARG A 41 -0.68 -6.56 15.59
CA ARG A 41 -1.65 -5.91 16.50
C ARG A 41 -2.00 -4.48 16.06
N GLU A 42 -1.42 -4.02 14.96
CA GLU A 42 -1.68 -2.69 14.41
C GLU A 42 -3.09 -2.63 13.80
N GLU A 43 -3.85 -1.60 14.15
CA GLU A 43 -5.19 -1.35 13.62
C GLU A 43 -5.17 -0.28 12.52
N ASN A 44 -4.12 0.54 12.47
CA ASN A 44 -4.02 1.63 11.50
C ASN A 44 -3.70 1.06 10.11
N PRO A 45 -4.58 1.24 9.10
CA PRO A 45 -4.40 0.66 7.77
C PRO A 45 -3.14 1.15 7.06
N ILE A 46 -2.68 2.38 7.35
CA ILE A 46 -1.43 2.92 6.80
C ILE A 46 -0.23 2.13 7.31
N LYS A 47 -0.20 1.83 8.62
CA LYS A 47 0.90 1.06 9.21
C LYS A 47 0.89 -0.40 8.74
N ILE A 48 -0.29 -1.00 8.61
CA ILE A 48 -0.43 -2.37 8.11
C ILE A 48 0.08 -2.45 6.66
N ALA A 49 -0.42 -1.61 5.76
CA ALA A 49 0.04 -1.55 4.38
C ALA A 49 1.55 -1.29 4.28
N PHE A 50 2.08 -0.45 5.19
CA PHE A 50 3.50 -0.20 5.24
C PHE A 50 4.32 -1.45 5.62
N LEU A 51 3.88 -2.20 6.63
CA LEU A 51 4.52 -3.45 7.03
C LEU A 51 4.47 -4.49 5.93
N GLU A 52 3.33 -4.60 5.24
CA GLU A 52 3.17 -5.51 4.09
C GLU A 52 4.12 -5.13 2.95
N MET A 53 4.25 -3.83 2.65
CA MET A 53 5.18 -3.32 1.64
C MET A 53 6.65 -3.57 2.02
N GLU A 54 7.04 -3.30 3.27
CA GLU A 54 8.42 -3.53 3.75
C GLU A 54 8.79 -5.03 3.72
N ARG A 55 7.81 -5.92 3.89
CA ARG A 55 7.98 -7.38 3.80
C ARG A 55 7.86 -7.93 2.38
N GLY A 56 7.54 -7.10 1.39
CA GLY A 56 7.35 -7.52 0.00
C GLY A 56 6.12 -8.42 -0.21
N LEU A 57 5.09 -8.28 0.63
CA LEU A 57 3.86 -9.08 0.55
C LEU A 57 2.83 -8.53 -0.43
N ILE A 58 3.06 -7.34 -0.96
CA ILE A 58 2.17 -6.66 -1.92
C ILE A 58 2.99 -6.19 -3.11
N GLU A 59 2.37 -6.23 -4.28
CA GLU A 59 2.94 -5.74 -5.53
C GLU A 59 1.86 -5.04 -6.35
N LEU A 60 2.27 -4.14 -7.24
CA LEU A 60 1.35 -3.59 -8.23
C LEU A 60 1.22 -4.61 -9.35
N ALA A 61 0.06 -5.25 -9.43
CA ALA A 61 -0.29 -5.99 -10.64
C ALA A 61 -0.21 -5.04 -11.85
N PRO A 62 0.31 -5.51 -13.01
CA PRO A 62 0.18 -4.77 -14.25
C PRO A 62 -1.31 -4.47 -14.49
N ASP A 63 -1.65 -3.26 -14.94
CA ASP A 63 -3.04 -2.89 -15.18
C ASP A 63 -3.66 -3.81 -16.24
N GLU A 64 -4.41 -4.83 -15.83
CA GLU A 64 -5.26 -5.63 -16.72
C GLU A 64 -6.51 -4.85 -17.16
N ASP A 65 -6.76 -3.68 -16.55
CA ASP A 65 -7.92 -2.79 -16.83
C ASP A 65 -7.62 -1.64 -17.81
N ALA A 66 -6.56 -1.74 -18.63
CA ALA A 66 -6.41 -0.89 -19.82
C ALA A 66 -7.22 -1.43 -21.03
N GLY A 67 -8.25 -2.24 -20.78
CA GLY A 67 -8.86 -3.12 -21.77
C GLY A 67 -10.37 -3.34 -21.61
N SER A 68 -11.15 -2.32 -21.31
CA SER A 68 -12.54 -2.27 -21.77
C SER A 68 -12.96 -0.82 -21.97
N PRO A 69 -13.13 -0.36 -23.22
CA PRO A 69 -13.78 0.92 -23.45
C PRO A 69 -15.18 0.88 -22.80
N PRO A 70 -15.72 2.03 -22.34
CA PRO A 70 -17.11 2.08 -21.90
C PRO A 70 -17.98 1.50 -23.00
N SER A 71 -18.76 0.47 -22.68
CA SER A 71 -19.80 -0.01 -23.58
C SER A 71 -20.76 1.16 -23.80
N LEU A 72 -20.89 1.57 -25.08
CA LEU A 72 -21.74 2.67 -25.54
C LEU A 72 -23.17 2.55 -25.04
#